data_AF-A0A7F5RKD0-F1
#
_entry.id   AF-A0A7F5RKD0-F1
#
_cell.length_a   1.000
_cell.length_b   1.000
_cell.length_c   1.000
_cell.angle_alpha   90.00
_cell.angle_beta   90.00
_cell.angle_gamma   90.00
#
_symmetry.space_group_name_H-M   'P 1'
#
loop_
_entity.id
_entity.type
_entity.pdbx_description
1 polymer ?
#
loop_
_entity_poly.entity_id
_entity_poly.type
_entity_poly.pdbx_seq_one_letter_code
_entity_poly.pdbx_strand_id
1 'polypeptide(L)'
;MISLTSFAIRCGFPFVSFIIFMLIFMCILKEWMFTYFSNYLLPEKIINEFDYIVVGSGSAGSIVALRLAENSNNTVLVLEAGICAGILFDIPGLTPLLQKSLVDWHYSTVPQKHGGWALKNNISNWPMGSIYGGTSRLNSMIYARGHPSDFKSWFKNDSNYLYEKHILSYFMKAEDQRGSSVTFNWRSPCSR
;
A
#
# COMPACT_ATOMS: atom_id res chain seq x y z
N MET A 1 57.54 -13.18 14.82
CA MET A 1 57.23 -13.01 13.39
C MET A 1 55.72 -13.09 13.21
N ILE A 2 55.05 -11.95 13.04
CA ILE A 2 53.63 -11.94 12.64
C ILE A 2 53.60 -12.28 11.15
N SER A 3 52.96 -13.39 10.80
CA SER A 3 52.83 -13.84 9.41
C SER A 3 52.19 -12.74 8.56
N LEU A 4 52.77 -12.47 7.39
CA LEU A 4 52.24 -11.54 6.37
C LEU A 4 50.76 -11.78 6.04
N THR A 5 50.27 -13.01 6.24
CA THR A 5 48.86 -13.38 6.07
C THR A 5 47.93 -12.77 7.13
N SER A 6 48.40 -12.55 8.36
CA SER A 6 47.60 -11.98 9.45
C SER A 6 47.47 -10.44 9.35
N PHE A 7 48.45 -9.79 8.71
CA PHE A 7 48.42 -8.34 8.45
C PHE A 7 47.45 -7.98 7.32
N ALA A 8 47.42 -8.79 6.24
CA ALA A 8 46.50 -8.59 5.11
C ALA A 8 45.02 -8.70 5.52
N ILE A 9 44.69 -9.64 6.42
CA ILE A 9 43.32 -9.84 6.92
C ILE A 9 42.87 -8.69 7.84
N ARG A 10 43.79 -8.11 8.62
CA ARG A 10 43.52 -6.95 9.49
C ARG A 10 43.31 -5.64 8.73
N CYS A 11 43.94 -5.46 7.57
CA CYS A 11 43.79 -4.26 6.75
C CYS A 11 42.64 -4.34 5.73
N GLY A 12 42.26 -5.55 5.27
CA GLY A 12 41.17 -5.71 4.28
C GLY A 12 39.76 -5.53 4.86
N PHE A 13 39.53 -5.94 6.11
CA PHE A 13 38.22 -5.83 6.75
C PHE A 13 37.69 -4.39 6.92
N PRO A 14 38.48 -3.41 7.42
CA PRO A 14 38.02 -2.01 7.50
C PRO A 14 37.83 -1.38 6.12
N PHE A 15 38.57 -1.82 5.10
CA PHE A 15 38.43 -1.32 3.73
C PHE A 15 37.12 -1.76 3.08
N VAL A 16 36.75 -3.04 3.23
CA VAL A 16 35.46 -3.55 2.73
C VAL A 16 34.29 -2.88 3.46
N SER A 17 34.38 -2.71 4.78
CA SER A 17 33.36 -1.99 5.56
C SER A 17 33.19 -0.53 5.12
N PHE A 18 34.30 0.16 4.84
CA PHE A 18 34.29 1.53 4.33
C PHE A 18 33.65 1.64 2.93
N ILE A 19 33.92 0.68 2.03
CA ILE A 19 33.29 0.63 0.71
C ILE A 19 31.78 0.43 0.84
N ILE A 20 31.34 -0.50 1.70
CA ILE A 20 29.91 -0.73 1.94
C ILE A 20 29.24 0.53 2.48
N PHE A 21 29.87 1.22 3.44
CA PHE A 21 29.36 2.47 3.98
C PHE A 21 29.30 3.58 2.91
N MET A 22 30.33 3.72 2.09
CA MET A 22 30.35 4.66 0.96
C MET A 22 29.25 4.35 -0.06
N LEU A 23 29.00 3.07 -0.38
CA LEU A 23 27.93 2.68 -1.29
C LEU A 23 26.55 3.00 -0.71
N ILE A 24 26.32 2.70 0.57
CA ILE A 24 25.08 3.05 1.27
C ILE A 24 24.89 4.58 1.27
N PHE A 25 25.94 5.33 1.60
CA PHE A 25 25.91 6.79 1.60
C PHE A 25 25.62 7.36 0.21
N MET A 26 26.23 6.82 -0.84
CA MET A 26 25.96 7.22 -2.23
C MET A 26 24.53 6.89 -2.66
N CYS A 27 23.96 5.76 -2.22
CA CYS A 27 22.55 5.44 -2.45
C CYS A 27 21.63 6.44 -1.75
N ILE A 28 21.90 6.77 -0.49
CA ILE A 28 21.13 7.77 0.28
C ILE A 28 21.23 9.16 -0.39
N LEU A 29 22.44 9.59 -0.77
CA LEU A 29 22.66 10.85 -1.48
C LEU A 29 21.90 10.90 -2.80
N LYS A 30 21.90 9.80 -3.56
CA LYS A 30 21.19 9.73 -4.84
C LYS A 30 19.68 9.86 -4.65
N GLU A 31 19.09 9.15 -3.69
CA GLU A 31 17.65 9.29 -3.39
C GLU A 31 17.30 10.70 -2.91
N TRP A 32 18.15 11.27 -2.06
CA TRP A 32 17.97 12.63 -1.54
C TRP A 32 18.04 13.67 -2.67
N MET A 33 19.05 13.58 -3.55
CA MET A 33 19.21 14.46 -4.70
C MET A 33 18.06 14.31 -5.71
N PHE A 34 17.61 13.08 -5.99
CA PHE A 34 16.49 12.85 -6.89
C PHE A 34 15.20 13.50 -6.36
N THR A 35 14.91 13.29 -5.07
CA THR A 35 13.74 13.89 -4.41
C THR A 35 13.82 15.42 -4.40
N TYR A 36 15.00 15.97 -4.04
CA TYR A 36 15.24 17.41 -4.06
C TYR A 36 15.06 18.02 -5.46
N PHE A 37 15.63 17.36 -6.47
CA PHE A 37 15.55 17.82 -7.86
C PHE A 37 14.11 17.77 -8.40
N SER A 38 13.40 16.67 -8.17
CA SER A 38 12.01 16.51 -8.62
C SER A 38 11.05 17.53 -7.98
N ASN A 39 11.26 17.89 -6.72
CA ASN A 39 10.37 18.81 -6.00
C ASN A 39 10.67 20.30 -6.26
N TYR A 40 11.88 20.66 -6.68
CA TYR A 40 12.29 22.08 -6.78
C TYR A 40 12.68 22.55 -8.19
N LEU A 41 13.08 21.64 -9.11
CA LEU A 41 13.63 22.04 -10.42
C LEU A 41 12.70 21.75 -11.60
N LEU A 42 11.62 20.98 -11.41
CA LEU A 42 10.57 20.90 -12.42
C LEU A 42 9.72 22.17 -12.33
N PRO A 43 9.66 23.01 -13.37
CA PRO A 43 8.77 24.16 -13.36
C PRO A 43 7.36 23.63 -13.17
N GLU A 44 6.73 24.01 -12.06
CA GLU A 44 5.35 23.67 -11.77
C GLU A 44 4.53 24.34 -12.88
N LYS A 45 4.09 23.55 -13.86
CA LYS A 45 3.06 24.01 -14.78
C LYS A 45 1.83 24.19 -13.91
N ILE A 46 1.52 25.44 -13.56
CA ILE A 46 0.35 25.78 -12.78
C ILE A 46 -0.87 25.49 -13.66
N ILE A 47 -1.41 24.28 -13.50
CA ILE A 47 -2.65 23.84 -14.12
C ILE A 47 -3.75 24.20 -13.14
N ASN A 48 -4.60 25.18 -13.50
CA ASN A 48 -5.66 25.68 -12.63
C ASN A 48 -6.98 24.90 -12.77
N GLU A 49 -7.09 24.03 -13.77
CA GLU A 49 -8.31 23.31 -14.10
C GLU A 49 -8.01 21.83 -14.33
N PHE A 50 -8.83 20.96 -13.74
CA PHE A 50 -8.76 19.51 -13.89
C PHE A 50 -10.16 18.98 -14.19
N ASP A 51 -10.25 17.99 -15.07
CA ASP A 51 -11.51 17.30 -15.35
C ASP A 51 -12.03 16.55 -14.12
N TYR A 52 -11.11 16.00 -13.33
CA TYR A 52 -11.42 15.25 -12.12
C TYR A 52 -10.46 15.59 -10.97
N ILE A 53 -11.03 15.71 -9.77
CA ILE A 53 -10.26 15.83 -8.53
C ILE A 53 -10.61 14.64 -7.64
N VAL A 54 -9.62 13.80 -7.36
CA VAL A 54 -9.74 12.67 -6.43
C VAL A 54 -9.15 13.09 -5.09
N VAL A 55 -9.99 13.16 -4.07
CA VAL A 55 -9.57 13.49 -2.70
C VAL A 55 -9.34 12.19 -1.93
N GLY A 56 -8.07 11.91 -1.65
CA GLY A 56 -7.56 10.70 -1.02
C GLY A 56 -7.01 9.72 -2.06
N SER A 57 -5.69 9.53 -2.08
CA SER A 57 -4.99 8.44 -2.79
C SER A 57 -4.91 7.18 -1.94
N GLY A 58 -6.04 6.78 -1.38
CA GLY A 58 -6.19 5.51 -0.68
C GLY A 58 -6.46 4.34 -1.63
N SER A 59 -6.82 3.17 -1.09
CA SER A 59 -7.01 1.94 -1.87
C SER A 59 -8.00 2.07 -3.03
N ALA A 60 -9.13 2.76 -2.82
CA ALA A 60 -10.09 3.03 -3.89
C ALA A 60 -9.70 4.24 -4.75
N GLY A 61 -9.25 5.32 -4.11
CA GLY A 61 -8.93 6.58 -4.78
C GLY A 61 -7.81 6.44 -5.81
N SER A 62 -6.74 5.70 -5.49
CA SER A 62 -5.67 5.43 -6.45
C SER A 62 -6.16 4.66 -7.68
N ILE A 63 -7.08 3.70 -7.50
CA ILE A 63 -7.67 2.94 -8.62
C ILE A 63 -8.58 3.82 -9.47
N VAL A 64 -9.42 4.64 -8.85
CA VAL A 64 -10.29 5.59 -9.56
C VAL A 64 -9.45 6.59 -10.36
N ALA A 65 -8.43 7.19 -9.74
CA ALA A 65 -7.51 8.10 -10.39
C ALA A 65 -6.81 7.44 -11.59
N LEU A 66 -6.31 6.21 -11.42
CA LEU A 66 -5.69 5.43 -12.50
C LEU A 66 -6.66 5.22 -13.67
N ARG A 67 -7.89 4.78 -13.39
CA ARG A 67 -8.89 4.51 -14.44
C ARG A 67 -9.34 5.78 -15.17
N LEU A 68 -9.48 6.90 -14.46
CA LEU A 68 -9.79 8.19 -15.08
C LEU A 68 -8.63 8.66 -15.97
N ALA A 69 -7.38 8.41 -15.56
CA ALA A 69 -6.18 8.77 -16.30
C ALA A 69 -5.86 7.83 -17.48
N GLU A 70 -6.54 6.68 -17.63
CA GLU A 70 -6.38 5.79 -18.80
C GLU A 70 -6.76 6.52 -20.11
N ASN A 71 -7.64 7.52 -20.06
CA ASN A 71 -7.92 8.39 -21.18
C ASN A 71 -6.95 9.58 -21.15
N SER A 72 -6.06 9.68 -22.15
CA SER A 72 -5.04 10.72 -22.25
C SER A 72 -5.60 12.15 -22.35
N ASN A 73 -6.88 12.30 -22.67
CA ASN A 73 -7.54 13.60 -22.73
C ASN A 73 -7.98 14.11 -21.35
N ASN A 74 -8.04 13.23 -20.34
CA ASN A 74 -8.45 13.62 -19.00
C ASN A 74 -7.26 14.17 -18.20
N THR A 75 -7.52 15.24 -17.47
CA THR A 75 -6.63 15.80 -16.44
C THR A 75 -7.16 15.42 -15.06
N VAL A 76 -6.33 14.75 -14.25
CA VAL A 76 -6.73 14.23 -12.94
C VAL A 76 -5.79 14.76 -11.87
N LEU A 77 -6.34 15.49 -10.91
CA LEU A 77 -5.63 15.89 -9.69
C LEU A 77 -5.94 14.91 -8.56
N VAL A 78 -4.92 14.49 -7.83
CA VAL A 78 -5.08 13.67 -6.62
C VAL A 78 -4.56 14.45 -5.42
N LEU A 79 -5.41 14.62 -4.41
CA LEU A 79 -5.05 15.26 -3.15
C LEU A 79 -4.92 14.19 -2.08
N GLU A 80 -3.74 14.00 -1.50
CA GLU A 80 -3.50 13.04 -0.43
C GLU A 80 -2.87 13.75 0.76
N ALA A 81 -3.38 13.48 1.96
CA ALA A 81 -2.90 14.11 3.19
C ALA A 81 -1.65 13.40 3.75
N GLY A 82 -1.52 12.11 3.45
CA GLY A 82 -0.41 11.28 3.88
C GLY A 82 0.92 11.57 3.17
N ILE A 83 1.99 10.99 3.70
CA ILE A 83 3.33 11.07 3.09
C ILE A 83 3.48 10.08 1.94
N CYS A 84 4.53 10.27 1.12
CA CYS A 84 4.91 9.28 0.12
C CYS A 84 5.47 8.01 0.80
N ALA A 85 5.16 6.84 0.25
CA ALA A 85 5.63 5.56 0.76
C ALA A 85 7.12 5.34 0.40
N GLY A 86 7.96 5.07 1.41
CA GLY A 86 9.32 4.57 1.23
C GLY A 86 9.44 3.05 1.07
N ILE A 87 10.67 2.55 1.01
CA ILE A 87 10.94 1.12 0.78
C ILE A 87 10.53 0.20 1.95
N LEU A 88 10.50 0.74 3.18
CA LEU A 88 10.15 -0.05 4.37
C LEU A 88 8.69 -0.53 4.35
N PHE A 89 7.82 0.18 3.65
CA PHE A 89 6.40 -0.16 3.49
C PHE A 89 6.18 -1.34 2.53
N ASP A 90 7.19 -1.72 1.75
CA ASP A 90 7.15 -2.89 0.87
C ASP A 90 7.48 -4.19 1.58
N ILE A 91 8.00 -4.13 2.82
CA ILE A 91 8.37 -5.31 3.60
C ILE A 91 7.17 -5.73 4.46
N PRO A 92 6.47 -6.82 4.11
CA PRO A 92 5.17 -7.09 4.74
C PRO A 92 5.26 -7.43 6.23
N GLY A 93 6.36 -8.05 6.64
CA GLY A 93 6.61 -8.40 8.04
C GLY A 93 6.74 -7.19 8.97
N LEU A 94 6.96 -5.98 8.42
CA LEU A 94 7.08 -4.75 9.22
C LEU A 94 5.73 -4.08 9.50
N THR A 95 4.64 -4.52 8.87
CA THR A 95 3.29 -3.93 9.03
C THR A 95 2.88 -3.64 10.48
N PRO A 96 3.08 -4.55 11.46
CA PRO A 96 2.70 -4.28 12.85
C PRO A 96 3.43 -3.10 13.48
N LEU A 97 4.66 -2.79 13.01
CA LEU A 97 5.47 -1.67 13.50
C LEU A 97 5.01 -0.32 12.96
N LEU A 98 4.21 -0.31 11.89
CA LEU A 98 3.72 0.92 11.26
C LEU A 98 2.50 1.50 11.99
N GLN A 99 1.79 0.69 12.78
CA GLN A 99 0.69 1.17 13.60
C GLN A 99 1.20 2.17 14.62
N LYS A 100 0.44 3.25 14.82
CA LYS A 100 0.81 4.40 15.66
C LYS A 100 2.05 5.18 15.22
N SER A 101 2.59 4.93 14.03
CA SER A 101 3.66 5.75 13.46
C SER A 101 3.11 6.99 12.73
N LEU A 102 3.97 7.75 12.05
CA LEU A 102 3.58 8.93 11.27
C LEU A 102 2.66 8.62 10.07
N VAL A 103 2.57 7.35 9.66
CA VAL A 103 1.70 6.91 8.55
C VAL A 103 0.35 6.37 9.01
N ASP A 104 0.06 6.47 10.31
CA ASP A 104 -1.22 6.11 10.89
C ASP A 104 -1.99 7.40 11.23
N TRP A 105 -3.30 7.43 10.99
CA TRP A 105 -4.18 8.49 11.45
C TRP A 105 -4.44 8.46 12.97
N HIS A 106 -4.06 7.37 13.64
CA HIS A 106 -4.23 7.18 15.09
C HIS A 106 -5.67 7.22 15.57
N TYR A 107 -6.63 6.78 14.74
CA TYR A 107 -8.03 6.74 15.17
C TYR A 107 -8.20 5.79 16.36
N SER A 108 -9.06 6.21 17.28
CA SER A 108 -9.45 5.42 18.43
C SER A 108 -10.96 5.49 18.60
N THR A 109 -11.56 4.38 19.04
CA THR A 109 -12.97 4.35 19.33
C THR A 109 -13.28 5.16 20.59
N VAL A 110 -14.52 5.64 20.71
CA VAL A 110 -15.06 5.97 22.04
C VAL A 110 -15.09 4.71 22.93
N PRO A 111 -15.19 4.84 24.27
CA PRO A 111 -15.36 3.68 25.15
C PRO A 111 -16.54 2.80 24.73
N GLN A 112 -16.29 1.51 24.57
CA GLN A 112 -17.31 0.56 24.12
C GLN A 112 -18.13 0.02 25.28
N LYS A 113 -19.45 0.23 25.25
CA LYS A 113 -20.38 -0.22 26.31
C LYS A 113 -20.49 -1.75 26.39
N HIS A 114 -20.40 -2.43 25.26
CA HIS A 114 -20.64 -3.87 25.12
C HIS A 114 -19.42 -4.63 24.56
N GLY A 115 -18.21 -4.06 24.68
CA GLY A 115 -17.00 -4.67 24.15
C GLY A 115 -15.74 -4.03 24.73
N GLY A 116 -14.57 -4.51 24.29
CA GLY A 116 -13.29 -3.95 24.70
C GLY A 116 -12.95 -4.14 26.18
N TRP A 117 -13.57 -5.09 26.89
CA TRP A 117 -13.37 -5.28 28.34
C TRP A 117 -11.94 -5.60 28.76
N ALA A 118 -11.13 -6.17 27.84
CA ALA A 118 -9.70 -6.41 28.06
C ALA A 118 -8.80 -5.26 27.58
N LEU A 119 -9.37 -4.15 27.11
CA LEU A 119 -8.65 -2.97 26.63
C LEU A 119 -8.73 -1.86 27.69
N LYS A 120 -7.69 -1.03 27.75
CA LYS A 120 -7.67 0.12 28.65
C LYS A 120 -8.85 1.05 28.33
N ASN A 121 -9.69 1.33 29.33
CA ASN A 121 -10.88 2.17 29.22
C ASN A 121 -11.91 1.71 28.16
N ASN A 122 -11.88 0.43 27.76
CA ASN A 122 -12.72 -0.12 26.69
C ASN A 122 -12.55 0.60 25.34
N ILE A 123 -11.38 1.16 25.07
CA ILE A 123 -11.05 1.89 23.84
C ILE A 123 -10.18 1.00 22.95
N SER A 124 -10.57 0.90 21.67
CA SER A 124 -9.83 0.17 20.63
C SER A 124 -9.12 1.14 19.69
N ASN A 125 -7.89 0.81 19.28
CA ASN A 125 -7.14 1.57 18.29
C ASN A 125 -7.50 1.04 16.89
N TRP A 126 -7.86 1.92 15.97
CA TRP A 126 -8.26 1.59 14.61
C TRP A 126 -7.24 2.20 13.64
N PRO A 127 -6.14 1.47 13.33
CA PRO A 127 -5.09 2.00 12.48
C PRO A 127 -5.60 2.23 11.07
N MET A 128 -5.36 3.41 10.52
CA MET A 128 -5.76 3.81 9.16
C MET A 128 -4.59 4.49 8.47
N GLY A 129 -4.30 4.12 7.22
CA GLY A 129 -3.14 4.65 6.51
C GLY A 129 -3.28 6.12 6.13
N SER A 130 -2.35 6.95 6.60
CA SER A 130 -2.08 8.32 6.15
C SER A 130 -0.80 8.32 5.32
N ILE A 131 -0.89 7.69 4.14
CA ILE A 131 0.24 7.43 3.24
C ILE A 131 -0.30 7.28 1.82
N TYR A 132 0.53 7.48 0.79
CA TYR A 132 0.15 7.19 -0.58
C TYR A 132 -0.20 5.70 -0.73
N GLY A 133 -1.38 5.40 -1.28
CA GLY A 133 -2.00 4.06 -1.27
C GLY A 133 -2.92 3.81 -0.05
N GLY A 134 -2.80 4.62 0.99
CA GLY A 134 -3.60 4.58 2.21
C GLY A 134 -3.46 3.24 2.95
N THR A 135 -4.58 2.73 3.47
CA THR A 135 -4.59 1.51 4.29
C THR A 135 -4.14 0.25 3.53
N SER A 136 -4.10 0.23 2.19
CA SER A 136 -3.53 -0.94 1.48
C SER A 136 -2.04 -1.13 1.73
N ARG A 137 -1.32 -0.07 2.12
CA ARG A 137 0.11 -0.11 2.51
C ARG A 137 0.33 -0.42 3.99
N LEU A 138 -0.73 -0.30 4.80
CA LEU A 138 -0.73 -0.58 6.23
C LEU A 138 -1.41 -1.92 6.56
N ASN A 139 -1.95 -2.62 5.55
CA ASN A 139 -2.66 -3.88 5.75
C ASN A 139 -1.69 -5.06 5.90
N SER A 140 -2.20 -6.19 6.41
CA SER A 140 -1.42 -7.43 6.56
C SER A 140 -1.40 -8.30 5.30
N MET A 141 -1.58 -7.70 4.12
CA MET A 141 -1.64 -8.36 2.80
C MET A 141 -2.67 -9.49 2.64
N ILE A 142 -3.67 -9.55 3.51
CA ILE A 142 -4.73 -10.55 3.38
C ILE A 142 -5.61 -10.16 2.20
N TYR A 143 -5.65 -11.02 1.17
CA TYR A 143 -6.57 -10.89 0.05
C TYR A 143 -7.63 -11.98 0.12
N ALA A 144 -8.88 -11.58 0.37
CA ALA A 144 -10.03 -12.46 0.41
C ALA A 144 -11.20 -11.82 -0.34
N ARG A 145 -11.81 -12.56 -1.27
CA ARG A 145 -12.94 -12.06 -2.10
C ARG A 145 -14.29 -12.01 -1.37
N GLY A 146 -14.42 -12.75 -0.26
CA GLY A 146 -15.71 -12.94 0.44
C GLY A 146 -16.57 -14.04 -0.20
N HIS A 147 -17.69 -14.37 0.43
CA HIS A 147 -18.64 -15.36 -0.09
C HIS A 147 -19.69 -14.66 -0.99
N PRO A 148 -20.15 -15.27 -2.11
CA PRO A 148 -21.12 -14.64 -3.00
C PRO A 148 -22.41 -14.13 -2.32
N SER A 149 -22.84 -14.77 -1.23
CA SER A 149 -24.01 -14.34 -0.46
C SER A 149 -23.83 -12.98 0.20
N ASP A 150 -22.60 -12.59 0.55
CA ASP A 150 -22.31 -11.34 1.26
C ASP A 150 -22.72 -10.13 0.40
N PHE A 151 -22.57 -10.28 -0.93
CA PHE A 151 -22.87 -9.25 -1.92
C PHE A 151 -24.34 -9.24 -2.36
N LYS A 152 -25.09 -10.32 -2.16
CA LYS A 152 -26.49 -10.42 -2.63
C LYS A 152 -27.36 -9.29 -2.07
N SER A 153 -27.10 -8.88 -0.84
CA SER A 153 -27.84 -7.79 -0.18
C SER A 153 -27.64 -6.43 -0.84
N TRP A 154 -26.48 -6.18 -1.47
CA TRP A 154 -26.16 -4.91 -2.13
C TRP A 154 -27.01 -4.70 -3.39
N PHE A 155 -27.45 -5.79 -4.02
CA PHE A 155 -28.22 -5.81 -5.27
C PHE A 155 -29.66 -6.29 -5.07
N LYS A 156 -30.21 -6.20 -3.85
CA LYS A 156 -31.56 -6.72 -3.52
C LYS A 156 -32.69 -6.20 -4.43
N ASN A 157 -32.51 -5.02 -5.03
CA ASN A 157 -33.49 -4.37 -5.90
C ASN A 157 -33.24 -4.64 -7.40
N ASP A 158 -32.19 -5.41 -7.75
CA ASP A 158 -31.85 -5.74 -9.13
C ASP A 158 -32.14 -7.22 -9.39
N SER A 159 -33.21 -7.49 -10.14
CA SER A 159 -33.62 -8.84 -10.52
C SER A 159 -32.64 -9.52 -11.48
N ASN A 160 -31.77 -8.75 -12.15
CA ASN A 160 -30.78 -9.25 -13.10
C ASN A 160 -29.40 -9.46 -12.47
N TYR A 161 -29.30 -9.34 -11.14
CA TYR A 161 -28.04 -9.54 -10.44
C TYR A 161 -27.49 -10.96 -10.63
N LEU A 162 -26.24 -11.01 -11.05
CA LEU A 162 -25.42 -12.21 -11.18
C LEU A 162 -24.05 -11.91 -10.59
N TYR A 163 -23.59 -12.72 -9.63
CA TYR A 163 -22.34 -12.52 -8.92
C TYR A 163 -21.14 -12.47 -9.88
N GLU A 164 -21.13 -13.36 -10.88
CA GLU A 164 -20.06 -13.48 -11.88
C GLU A 164 -19.88 -12.17 -12.67
N LYS A 165 -21.00 -11.58 -13.10
CA LYS A 165 -21.02 -10.38 -13.92
C LYS A 165 -20.73 -9.11 -13.11
N HIS A 166 -21.34 -8.98 -11.93
CA HIS A 166 -21.36 -7.72 -11.20
C HIS A 166 -20.29 -7.60 -10.11
N ILE A 167 -19.74 -8.72 -9.63
CA ILE A 167 -18.74 -8.73 -8.55
C ILE A 167 -17.46 -9.42 -8.99
N LEU A 168 -17.54 -10.68 -9.43
CA LEU A 168 -16.35 -11.48 -9.75
C LEU A 168 -15.51 -10.84 -10.85
N SER A 169 -16.14 -10.27 -11.87
CA SER A 169 -15.46 -9.57 -12.96
C SER A 169 -14.50 -8.47 -12.46
N TYR A 170 -14.87 -7.73 -11.41
CA TYR A 170 -14.03 -6.69 -10.83
C TYR A 170 -12.89 -7.26 -9.97
N PHE A 171 -13.14 -8.35 -9.22
CA PHE A 171 -12.06 -9.04 -8.51
C PHE A 171 -11.01 -9.58 -9.49
N MET A 172 -11.45 -10.24 -10.56
CA MET A 172 -10.56 -10.74 -11.61
C MET A 172 -9.80 -9.60 -12.31
N LYS A 173 -10.41 -8.42 -12.45
CA LYS A 173 -9.74 -7.23 -13.02
C LYS A 173 -8.69 -6.64 -12.08
N ALA A 174 -8.84 -6.82 -10.77
CA ALA A 174 -7.97 -6.24 -9.75
C ALA A 174 -6.76 -7.12 -9.39
N GLU A 175 -6.82 -8.43 -9.67
CA GLU A 175 -5.77 -9.38 -9.30
C GLU A 175 -4.88 -9.79 -10.48
N ASP A 176 -3.61 -10.07 -10.19
CA ASP A 176 -2.66 -10.72 -11.11
C ASP A 176 -2.03 -11.91 -10.36
N GLN A 177 -2.74 -13.04 -10.34
CA GLN A 177 -2.31 -14.23 -9.61
C GLN A 177 -1.27 -15.00 -10.43
N ARG A 178 -0.03 -15.11 -9.92
CA ARG A 178 1.10 -15.74 -10.62
C ARG A 178 1.50 -17.13 -10.09
N GLY A 179 0.65 -17.78 -9.30
CA GLY A 179 0.89 -19.12 -8.75
C GLY A 179 0.47 -20.26 -9.68
N SER A 180 1.20 -21.38 -9.65
CA SER A 180 1.01 -22.54 -10.57
C SER A 180 -0.11 -23.51 -10.21
N SER A 181 -0.81 -23.32 -9.08
CA SER A 181 -1.75 -24.31 -8.54
C SER A 181 -3.01 -23.68 -7.94
N VAL A 182 -3.84 -23.04 -8.79
CA VAL A 182 -5.26 -22.83 -8.47
C VAL A 182 -6.07 -23.07 -9.73
N THR A 183 -6.89 -24.12 -9.71
CA THR A 183 -7.78 -24.49 -10.81
C THR A 183 -8.73 -23.32 -11.09
N PHE A 184 -8.77 -22.89 -12.36
CA PHE A 184 -9.67 -21.85 -12.87
C PHE A 184 -11.17 -22.23 -12.80
N ASN A 185 -11.50 -23.42 -12.26
CA ASN A 185 -12.86 -23.92 -12.09
C ASN A 185 -13.37 -23.62 -10.67
N TRP A 186 -13.79 -22.37 -10.46
CA TRP A 186 -14.62 -22.00 -9.33
C TRP A 186 -16.04 -22.55 -9.53
N ARG A 187 -16.23 -23.88 -9.43
CA ARG A 187 -17.56 -24.45 -9.24
C ARG A 187 -17.76 -24.63 -7.75
N SER A 188 -18.62 -23.81 -7.15
CA SER A 188 -19.16 -24.10 -5.82
C SER A 188 -19.74 -25.52 -5.81
N PRO A 189 -19.39 -26.41 -4.86
CA PRO A 189 -19.91 -27.78 -4.79
C PRO A 189 -21.44 -27.86 -4.59
N CYS A 190 -22.10 -26.74 -4.30
CA CYS A 190 -23.53 -26.68 -4.02
C CYS A 190 -24.29 -26.02 -5.17
N SER A 191 -24.50 -26.79 -6.24
CA SER A 191 -25.64 -26.65 -7.15
C SER A 191 -26.08 -28.06 -7.58
N ARG A 192 -26.91 -28.68 -6.74
CA ARG A 192 -27.91 -29.67 -7.10
C ARG A 192 -29.17 -29.36 -6.31
#